data_AF-A0A923E782-F1
#
_entry.id   AF-A0A923E782-F1
#
_cell.length_a   1.000
_cell.length_b   1.000
_cell.length_c   1.000
_cell.angle_alpha   90.00
_cell.angle_beta   90.00
_cell.angle_gamma   90.00
#
_symmetry.space_group_name_H-M   'P 1'
#
loop_
_entity.id
_entity.type
_entity.pdbx_description
1 polymer ?
#
loop_
_entity_poly.entity_id
_entity_poly.type
_entity_poly.pdbx_seq_one_letter_code
_entity_poly.pdbx_strand_id
1 'polypeptide(L)'
;MGSIAELLGYSLVPEPDAAPDDEAPRGAPAASKADLAREAAIAAVLEETGLDPDAARVDLTLRGDLDLDDLGLYAIVARIEHDLSLVLPDDLVDSWGTLGSILDDTARLAAGE
;
A
#
# COMPACT_ATOMS: atom_id res chain seq x y z
N MET A 1 -55.81 -34.00 -12.07
CA MET A 1 -54.45 -33.93 -12.66
C MET A 1 -53.54 -33.30 -11.61
N GLY A 2 -53.12 -34.09 -10.61
CA GLY A 2 -52.25 -33.63 -9.52
C GLY A 2 -50.79 -33.71 -9.96
N SER A 3 -50.01 -32.67 -9.65
CA SER A 3 -48.63 -32.51 -10.12
C SER A 3 -47.66 -33.35 -9.28
N ILE A 4 -46.58 -33.81 -9.90
CA ILE A 4 -45.58 -34.78 -9.39
C ILE A 4 -44.87 -34.27 -8.11
N ALA A 5 -44.99 -32.96 -7.82
CA ALA A 5 -44.40 -32.31 -6.65
C ALA A 5 -44.94 -32.83 -5.30
N GLU A 6 -46.20 -33.31 -5.23
CA GLU A 6 -46.78 -33.82 -3.98
C GLU A 6 -46.27 -35.21 -3.56
N LEU A 7 -45.64 -35.97 -4.47
CA LEU A 7 -45.20 -37.35 -4.21
C LEU A 7 -43.78 -37.45 -3.61
N LEU A 8 -43.06 -36.31 -3.53
CA LEU A 8 -41.69 -36.25 -3.03
C LEU A 8 -41.54 -35.53 -1.68
N GLY A 9 -42.65 -35.18 -1.01
CA GLY A 9 -42.64 -34.74 0.39
C GLY A 9 -41.77 -33.50 0.68
N TYR A 10 -41.46 -32.68 -0.32
CA TYR A 10 -40.64 -31.49 -0.13
C TYR A 10 -41.52 -30.34 0.38
N SER A 11 -41.67 -30.29 1.70
CA SER A 11 -42.17 -29.11 2.39
C SER A 11 -41.13 -28.00 2.22
N LEU A 12 -41.43 -27.00 1.39
CA LEU A 12 -40.68 -25.75 1.35
C LEU A 12 -41.00 -24.98 2.63
N VAL A 13 -40.39 -25.39 3.74
CA VAL A 13 -40.27 -24.56 4.94
C VAL A 13 -39.21 -23.52 4.61
N PRO A 14 -39.48 -22.21 4.72
CA PRO A 14 -38.40 -21.24 4.73
C PRO A 14 -37.58 -21.49 5.99
N GLU A 15 -36.38 -22.07 5.83
CA GLU A 15 -35.38 -22.03 6.88
C GLU A 15 -35.16 -20.55 7.28
N PRO A 16 -35.22 -20.20 8.58
CA PRO A 16 -34.66 -18.94 9.02
C PRO A 16 -33.15 -19.05 8.80
N ASP A 17 -32.73 -18.50 7.66
CA ASP A 17 -31.33 -18.41 7.27
C ASP A 17 -30.52 -17.82 8.42
N ALA A 18 -29.54 -18.62 8.83
CA ALA A 18 -28.66 -18.37 9.94
C ALA A 18 -27.91 -17.05 9.74
N ALA A 19 -28.11 -16.11 10.64
CA ALA A 19 -26.98 -15.31 11.11
C ALA A 19 -26.40 -16.04 12.34
N PRO A 20 -25.08 -16.01 12.61
CA PRO A 20 -24.08 -15.08 12.09
C PRO A 20 -22.74 -15.75 11.72
N ASP A 21 -22.23 -15.57 10.51
CA ASP A 21 -20.78 -15.49 10.24
C ASP A 21 -20.58 -15.07 8.78
N ASP A 22 -20.89 -13.83 8.45
CA ASP A 22 -20.09 -13.18 7.42
C ASP A 22 -18.84 -12.72 8.16
N GLU A 23 -17.86 -13.62 8.21
CA GLU A 23 -16.46 -13.27 8.37
C GLU A 23 -16.10 -12.38 7.17
N ALA A 24 -16.62 -11.14 7.18
CA ALA A 24 -16.05 -10.04 6.45
C ALA A 24 -14.55 -10.11 6.76
N PRO A 25 -13.67 -10.15 5.74
CA PRO A 25 -12.24 -10.19 6.00
C PRO A 25 -11.96 -9.00 6.90
N ARG A 26 -11.63 -9.34 8.15
CA ARG A 26 -11.32 -8.46 9.26
C ARG A 26 -10.59 -7.28 8.66
N GLY A 27 -11.24 -6.12 8.68
CA GLY A 27 -10.80 -4.94 7.97
C GLY A 27 -9.30 -4.83 8.05
N ALA A 28 -8.63 -5.00 6.91
CA ALA A 28 -7.36 -4.33 6.75
C ALA A 28 -7.65 -2.88 7.15
N PRO A 29 -6.86 -2.26 8.05
CA PRO A 29 -7.01 -0.84 8.27
C PRO A 29 -7.04 -0.22 6.88
N ALA A 30 -8.04 0.62 6.60
CA ALA A 30 -8.02 1.40 5.36
C ALA A 30 -6.68 2.11 5.38
N ALA A 31 -5.73 1.62 4.57
CA ALA A 31 -4.34 2.04 4.64
C ALA A 31 -4.36 3.56 4.52
N SER A 32 -3.77 4.25 5.50
CA SER A 32 -3.80 5.71 5.47
C SER A 32 -3.08 6.14 4.21
N LYS A 33 -3.43 7.32 3.67
CA LYS A 33 -2.72 7.85 2.51
C LYS A 33 -1.20 7.94 2.76
N ALA A 34 -0.81 8.15 4.02
CA ALA A 34 0.55 8.06 4.53
C ALA A 34 1.17 6.65 4.41
N ASP A 35 0.44 5.59 4.78
CA ASP A 35 0.90 4.20 4.66
C ASP A 35 1.11 3.82 3.19
N LEU A 36 0.13 4.14 2.33
CA LEU A 36 0.24 3.92 0.87
C LEU A 36 1.43 4.68 0.27
N ALA A 37 1.69 5.89 0.75
CA ALA A 37 2.82 6.67 0.27
C ALA A 37 4.17 6.07 0.70
N ARG A 38 4.25 5.59 1.94
CA ARG A 38 5.42 4.87 2.44
C ARG A 38 5.66 3.58 1.67
N GLU A 39 4.61 2.82 1.35
CA GLU A 39 4.71 1.61 0.53
C GLU A 39 5.17 1.91 -0.90
N ALA A 40 4.60 2.93 -1.56
CA ALA A 40 5.02 3.35 -2.89
C ALA A 40 6.48 3.83 -2.90
N ALA A 41 6.89 4.58 -1.88
CA ALA A 41 8.26 5.07 -1.74
C ALA A 41 9.26 3.92 -1.53
N ILE A 42 8.94 2.94 -0.68
CA ILE A 42 9.82 1.80 -0.47
C ILE A 42 9.93 0.94 -1.74
N ALA A 43 8.81 0.72 -2.44
CA ALA A 43 8.80 -0.04 -3.69
C ALA A 43 9.68 0.63 -4.76
N ALA A 44 9.55 1.95 -4.92
CA ALA A 44 10.37 2.72 -5.84
C ALA A 44 11.87 2.65 -5.50
N VAL A 45 12.23 2.74 -4.22
CA VAL A 45 13.63 2.60 -3.78
C VAL A 45 14.17 1.20 -4.07
N LEU A 46 13.42 0.15 -3.76
CA LEU A 46 13.84 -1.24 -3.99
C LEU A 46 14.04 -1.53 -5.48
N GLU A 47 13.18 -1.00 -6.34
CA GLU A 47 13.31 -1.15 -7.79
C GLU A 47 14.55 -0.42 -8.34
N GLU A 48 14.82 0.82 -7.88
CA GLU A 48 15.97 1.59 -8.37
C GLU A 48 17.30 1.06 -7.84
N THR A 49 17.33 0.61 -6.59
CA THR A 49 18.57 0.11 -5.94
C THR A 49 18.81 -1.37 -6.17
N GLY A 50 17.77 -2.12 -6.56
CA GLY A 50 17.81 -3.59 -6.63
C GLY A 50 17.98 -4.26 -5.27
N LEU A 51 17.74 -3.53 -4.16
CA LEU A 51 17.85 -4.05 -2.81
C LEU A 51 16.72 -5.03 -2.50
N ASP A 52 17.00 -6.05 -1.68
CA ASP A 52 15.95 -6.94 -1.15
C ASP A 52 15.07 -6.20 -0.13
N PRO A 53 13.73 -6.43 -0.13
CA PRO A 53 12.82 -5.80 0.83
C PRO A 53 13.16 -6.13 2.29
N ASP A 54 13.72 -7.32 2.55
CA ASP A 54 14.16 -7.75 3.88
C ASP A 54 15.43 -7.00 4.36
N ALA A 55 16.20 -6.46 3.41
CA ALA A 55 17.41 -5.69 3.69
C ALA A 55 17.14 -4.18 3.83
N ALA A 56 15.97 -3.68 3.39
CA ALA A 56 15.61 -2.28 3.50
C ALA A 56 15.45 -1.83 4.96
N ARG A 57 16.33 -0.91 5.40
CA ARG A 57 16.26 -0.32 6.74
C ARG A 57 16.20 1.20 6.65
N VAL A 58 15.45 1.81 7.55
CA VAL A 58 15.24 3.27 7.59
C VAL A 58 16.53 4.06 7.86
N ASP A 59 17.52 3.45 8.51
CA ASP A 59 18.84 4.06 8.78
C ASP A 59 19.81 4.00 7.60
N LEU A 60 19.46 3.32 6.49
CA LEU A 60 20.36 3.23 5.34
C LEU A 60 20.49 4.60 4.68
N THR A 61 21.73 5.01 4.45
CA THR A 61 22.05 6.29 3.79
C THR A 61 21.86 6.18 2.29
N LEU A 62 21.16 7.14 1.68
CA LEU A 62 20.82 7.09 0.26
C LEU A 62 22.07 7.08 -0.61
N ARG A 63 22.97 8.06 -0.42
CA ARG A 63 24.18 8.23 -1.23
C ARG A 63 25.38 7.38 -0.78
N GLY A 64 25.23 6.62 0.32
CA GLY A 64 26.33 5.88 0.93
C GLY A 64 26.13 4.37 0.93
N ASP A 65 24.98 3.93 1.41
CA ASP A 65 24.66 2.50 1.54
C ASP A 65 23.88 2.00 0.32
N LEU A 66 22.92 2.82 -0.14
CA LEU A 66 22.09 2.51 -1.31
C LEU A 66 22.69 3.00 -2.64
N ASP A 67 23.82 3.72 -2.59
CA ASP A 67 24.53 4.30 -3.75
C ASP A 67 23.61 5.08 -4.72
N LEU A 68 22.62 5.80 -4.17
CA LEU A 68 21.70 6.64 -4.95
C LEU A 68 22.35 7.97 -5.32
N ASP A 69 22.55 8.17 -6.62
CA ASP A 69 22.85 9.46 -7.23
C ASP A 69 21.59 10.35 -7.32
N ASP A 70 21.80 11.64 -7.61
CA ASP A 70 20.70 12.61 -7.77
C ASP A 70 19.66 12.16 -8.82
N LEU A 71 20.11 11.52 -9.92
CA LEU A 71 19.20 10.98 -10.92
C LEU A 71 18.31 9.85 -10.37
N GLY A 72 18.86 8.97 -9.52
CA GLY A 72 18.10 7.88 -8.89
C GLY A 72 17.08 8.42 -7.89
N LEU A 73 17.45 9.46 -7.12
CA LEU A 73 16.51 10.16 -6.24
C LEU A 73 15.34 10.74 -7.03
N TYR A 74 15.61 11.45 -8.13
CA TYR A 74 14.54 12.00 -8.97
C TYR A 74 13.71 10.92 -9.69
N ALA A 75 14.28 9.75 -10.00
CA ALA A 75 13.52 8.61 -10.52
C ALA A 75 12.53 8.06 -9.48
N ILE A 76 12.99 7.90 -8.23
CA ILE A 76 12.14 7.51 -7.09
C ILE A 76 11.02 8.53 -6.90
N VAL A 77 11.37 9.83 -6.85
CA VAL A 77 10.41 10.94 -6.73
C VAL A 77 9.36 10.86 -7.82
N ALA A 78 9.76 10.82 -9.09
CA ALA A 78 8.84 10.81 -10.22
C ALA A 78 7.85 9.62 -10.14
N ARG A 79 8.31 8.47 -9.66
CA ARG A 79 7.44 7.30 -9.47
C ARG A 79 6.43 7.51 -8.34
N ILE A 80 6.85 8.06 -7.21
CA ILE A 80 5.98 8.37 -6.07
C ILE A 80 4.95 9.43 -6.46
N GLU A 81 5.38 10.51 -7.13
CA GLU A 81 4.50 11.55 -7.66
C GLU A 81 3.47 11.00 -8.63
N HIS A 82 3.89 10.11 -9.53
CA HIS A 82 3.00 9.46 -10.50
C HIS A 82 1.96 8.57 -9.81
N ASP A 83 2.37 7.74 -8.86
CA ASP A 83 1.49 6.76 -8.20
C ASP A 83 0.46 7.44 -7.30
N LEU A 84 0.89 8.48 -6.57
CA LEU A 84 0.07 9.14 -5.55
C LEU A 84 -0.50 10.49 -6.00
N SER A 85 -0.19 10.92 -7.23
CA SER A 85 -0.56 12.23 -7.79
C SER A 85 -0.20 13.39 -6.85
N LEU A 86 1.03 13.39 -6.34
CA LEU A 86 1.57 14.39 -5.43
C LEU A 86 2.75 15.14 -6.05
N VAL A 87 3.12 16.25 -5.43
CA VAL A 87 4.26 17.08 -5.87
C VAL A 87 5.24 17.18 -4.72
N LEU A 88 6.45 16.66 -4.92
CA LEU A 88 7.56 16.70 -3.98
C LEU A 88 8.45 17.90 -4.33
N PRO A 89 8.64 18.87 -3.43
CA PRO A 89 9.48 20.03 -3.71
C PRO A 89 10.96 19.65 -3.75
N ASP A 90 11.72 20.27 -4.65
CA ASP A 90 13.15 19.97 -4.86
C ASP A 90 14.00 20.14 -3.60
N ASP A 91 13.73 21.18 -2.80
CA ASP A 91 14.39 21.44 -1.51
C ASP A 91 14.26 20.26 -0.53
N LEU A 92 13.14 19.54 -0.59
CA LEU A 92 12.90 18.38 0.25
C LEU A 92 13.73 17.18 -0.20
N VAL A 93 13.79 16.98 -1.52
CA VAL A 93 14.60 15.91 -2.14
C VAL A 93 16.09 16.12 -1.82
N ASP A 94 16.57 17.37 -1.85
CA ASP A 94 17.94 17.73 -1.48
C ASP A 94 18.24 17.48 0.02
N SER A 95 17.23 17.63 0.88
CA SER A 95 17.35 17.39 2.32
C SER A 95 17.39 15.90 2.70
N TRP A 96 17.11 14.98 1.78
CA TRP A 96 17.04 13.56 2.11
C TRP A 96 18.42 12.94 2.32
N GLY A 97 18.67 12.46 3.54
CA GLY A 97 19.92 11.77 3.90
C GLY A 97 19.79 10.24 3.99
N THR A 98 18.62 9.74 4.37
CA THR A 98 18.38 8.31 4.66
C THR A 98 17.07 7.84 4.05
N LEU A 99 16.94 6.52 3.89
CA LEU A 99 15.70 5.88 3.46
C LEU A 99 14.51 6.31 4.35
N GLY A 100 14.74 6.38 5.66
CA GLY A 100 13.72 6.83 6.61
C GLY A 100 13.22 8.26 6.36
N SER A 101 14.09 9.17 5.89
CA SER A 101 13.69 10.54 5.55
C SER A 101 12.71 10.56 4.39
N ILE A 102 13.01 9.83 3.30
CA ILE A 102 12.09 9.69 2.14
C ILE A 102 10.74 9.16 2.60
N LEU A 103 10.73 8.07 3.39
CA LEU A 103 9.49 7.42 3.83
C LEU A 103 8.65 8.28 4.78
N ASP A 104 9.28 9.13 5.58
CA ASP A 104 8.60 10.05 6.49
C ASP A 104 8.04 11.25 5.74
N ASP A 105 8.86 11.90 4.91
CA ASP A 105 8.49 13.08 4.14
C ASP A 105 7.39 12.80 3.12
N THR A 106 7.50 11.68 2.40
CA THR A 106 6.45 11.25 1.43
C THR A 106 5.14 10.92 2.13
N ALA A 107 5.19 10.24 3.27
CA ALA A 107 4.02 9.92 4.08
C ALA A 107 3.35 11.18 4.65
N ARG A 108 4.16 12.13 5.14
CA ARG A 108 3.70 13.43 5.65
C ARG A 108 3.01 14.26 4.57
N LEU A 109 3.64 14.41 3.42
CA LEU A 109 3.06 15.11 2.27
C LEU A 109 1.76 14.45 1.80
N ALA A 110 1.72 13.12 1.76
CA ALA A 110 0.53 12.38 1.38
C ALA A 110 -0.61 12.53 2.38
N ALA A 111 -0.31 12.64 3.68
CA ALA A 111 -1.27 12.94 4.74
C ALA A 111 -1.80 14.38 4.70
N GLY A 112 -1.09 15.30 4.03
CA GLY A 112 -1.45 16.71 3.93
C GLY A 112 -0.96 17.57 5.09
N GLU A 113 0.13 17.16 5.75
CA GLU A 113 0.84 17.86 6.84
C GLU A 113 2.16 18.51 6.39
#